data_AF-A0A2G6HAA5-F1
#
_entry.id   AF-A0A2G6HAA5-F1
#
_cell.length_a   1.000
_cell.length_b   1.000
_cell.length_c   1.000
_cell.angle_alpha   90.00
_cell.angle_beta   90.00
_cell.angle_gamma   90.00
#
_symmetry.space_group_name_H-M   'P 1'
#
loop_
_entity.id
_entity.type
_entity.pdbx_description
1 polymer ?
#
loop_
_entity_poly.entity_id
_entity_poly.type
_entity_poly.pdbx_seq_one_letter_code
_entity_poly.pdbx_strand_id
1 'polypeptide(L)'
;MPVQFAHPKERALQTLLAKDKVRLRDPQTGDLLHLSGQGTTTNVTWSWLGYRHQAETLRQRAAIRGDDWPFQPVHRDMLEPVREGEND
;
A
#
# COMPACT_ATOMS: atom_id res chain seq x y z
N MET A 1 20.38 -17.88 -26.33
CA MET A 1 21.08 -16.66 -25.87
C MET A 1 20.74 -16.46 -24.40
N PRO A 2 21.69 -16.30 -23.47
CA PRO A 2 21.35 -16.04 -22.07
C PRO A 2 20.81 -14.61 -21.95
N VAL A 3 19.61 -14.48 -21.40
CA VAL A 3 18.99 -13.18 -21.11
C VAL A 3 19.82 -12.53 -20.00
N GLN A 4 20.70 -11.60 -20.36
CA GLN A 4 21.37 -10.75 -19.38
C GLN A 4 20.35 -9.76 -18.85
N PHE A 5 19.82 -10.04 -17.65
CA PHE A 5 19.04 -9.05 -16.93
C PHE A 5 20.00 -7.93 -16.50
N ALA A 6 19.87 -6.76 -17.12
CA ALA A 6 20.51 -5.56 -16.61
C ALA A 6 20.00 -5.33 -15.16
N HIS A 7 20.88 -5.48 -14.18
CA HIS A 7 20.65 -5.19 -12.75
C HIS A 7 19.67 -6.10 -11.99
N PRO A 8 19.96 -7.41 -11.85
CA PRO A 8 19.11 -8.34 -11.10
C PRO A 8 18.96 -7.95 -9.62
N LYS A 9 20.00 -7.36 -9.01
CA LYS A 9 19.97 -6.89 -7.62
C LYS A 9 19.01 -5.71 -7.40
N GLU A 10 18.97 -4.76 -8.34
CA GLU A 10 18.06 -3.62 -8.24
C GLU A 10 16.61 -4.06 -8.39
N ARG A 11 16.32 -5.00 -9.32
CA ARG A 11 14.99 -5.61 -9.43
C ARG A 11 14.58 -6.36 -8.17
N ALA A 12 15.50 -7.13 -7.57
CA ALA A 12 15.24 -7.82 -6.30
C ALA A 12 14.94 -6.82 -5.17
N LEU A 13 15.73 -5.74 -5.06
CA LEU A 13 15.50 -4.68 -4.08
C LEU A 13 14.16 -3.97 -4.31
N GLN A 14 13.83 -3.62 -5.55
CA GLN A 14 12.54 -3.02 -5.91
C GLN A 14 11.37 -3.95 -5.58
N THR A 15 11.54 -5.26 -5.81
CA THR A 15 10.51 -6.26 -5.49
C THR A 15 10.32 -6.38 -3.97
N LEU A 16 11.41 -6.42 -3.20
CA LEU A 16 11.37 -6.45 -1.74
C LEU A 16 10.72 -5.18 -1.17
N LEU A 17 11.11 -4.00 -1.68
CA LEU A 17 10.53 -2.72 -1.28
C LEU A 17 9.07 -2.60 -1.68
N ALA A 18 8.70 -3.11 -2.86
CA ALA A 18 7.31 -3.14 -3.30
C ALA A 18 6.47 -4.04 -2.39
N LYS A 19 7.04 -5.14 -1.89
CA LYS A 19 6.40 -6.04 -0.94
C LYS A 19 6.09 -5.34 0.37
N ASP A 20 7.01 -4.53 0.89
CA ASP A 20 6.85 -3.80 2.17
C ASP A 20 5.92 -2.55 2.09
N LYS A 21 5.11 -2.46 1.04
CA LYS A 21 4.09 -1.41 0.93
C LYS A 21 2.83 -1.80 1.69
N VAL A 22 2.24 -0.79 2.31
CA VAL A 22 1.01 -0.89 3.10
C VAL A 22 -0.09 -0.04 2.49
N ARG A 23 -1.32 -0.48 2.70
CA ARG A 23 -2.54 0.32 2.52
C ARG A 23 -3.02 0.76 3.90
N LEU A 24 -3.86 1.79 3.93
CA LEU A 24 -4.43 2.32 5.17
C LEU A 24 -5.90 1.93 5.25
N ARG A 25 -6.26 1.08 6.22
CA ARG A 25 -7.61 0.52 6.38
C ARG A 25 -8.23 1.00 7.68
N ASP A 26 -9.47 1.44 7.61
CA ASP A 26 -10.29 1.67 8.80
C ASP A 26 -10.78 0.31 9.32
N PRO A 27 -10.42 -0.11 10.55
CA PRO A 27 -10.81 -1.39 11.11
C PRO A 27 -12.30 -1.47 11.46
N GLN A 28 -13.00 -0.33 11.63
CA GLN A 28 -14.42 -0.29 11.98
C GLN A 28 -15.30 -0.52 10.76
N THR A 29 -15.00 0.18 9.67
CA THR A 29 -15.79 0.13 8.43
C THR A 29 -15.24 -0.89 7.42
N GLY A 30 -13.94 -1.18 7.51
CA GLY A 30 -13.23 -1.99 6.54
C GLY A 30 -12.76 -1.21 5.30
N ASP A 31 -13.14 0.06 5.17
CA ASP A 31 -12.77 0.92 4.04
C ASP A 31 -11.29 1.28 4.03
N LEU A 32 -10.79 1.69 2.86
CA LEU A 32 -9.41 2.10 2.67
C LEU A 32 -9.31 3.60 2.49
N LEU A 33 -8.21 4.21 2.92
CA LEU A 33 -7.91 5.60 2.60
C LEU A 33 -7.79 5.75 1.08
N HIS A 34 -8.48 6.72 0.49
CA HIS A 34 -8.36 7.02 -0.94
C HIS A 34 -6.97 7.58 -1.29
N LEU A 35 -6.49 7.34 -2.51
CA LEU A 35 -5.15 7.71 -2.96
C LEU A 35 -4.84 9.21 -2.89
N SER A 36 -5.87 10.07 -2.87
CA SER A 36 -5.72 11.52 -2.63
C SER A 36 -5.26 11.86 -1.20
N GLY A 37 -5.31 10.89 -0.27
CA GLY A 37 -5.09 11.11 1.15
C GLY A 37 -6.27 11.74 1.88
N GLN A 38 -7.45 11.81 1.23
CA GLN A 38 -8.68 12.34 1.80
C GLN A 38 -9.86 11.44 1.44
N GLY A 39 -10.74 11.20 2.42
CA GLY A 39 -11.90 10.33 2.26
C GLY A 39 -11.52 8.84 2.18
N THR A 40 -12.54 8.01 2.06
CA THR A 40 -12.41 6.55 2.02
C THR A 40 -12.84 5.99 0.67
N THR A 41 -12.40 4.77 0.38
CA THR A 41 -12.80 4.00 -0.80
C THR A 41 -12.82 2.51 -0.46
N THR A 42 -13.76 1.79 -1.07
CA THR A 42 -13.79 0.32 -1.05
C THR A 42 -12.94 -0.29 -2.17
N ASN A 43 -12.52 0.52 -3.15
CA ASN A 43 -11.75 0.04 -4.29
C ASN A 43 -10.24 0.05 -4.00
N VAL A 44 -9.65 -1.14 -3.91
CA VAL A 44 -8.21 -1.35 -3.69
C VAL A 44 -7.37 -0.58 -4.72
N THR A 45 -7.78 -0.50 -5.98
CA THR A 45 -7.06 0.24 -7.03
C THR A 45 -6.96 1.73 -6.73
N TRP A 46 -7.96 2.31 -6.06
CA TRP A 46 -8.00 3.73 -5.73
C TRP A 46 -7.58 4.02 -4.30
N SER A 47 -7.13 3.01 -3.57
CA SER A 47 -6.65 3.20 -2.21
C SER A 47 -5.18 3.60 -2.17
N TRP A 48 -4.85 4.41 -1.17
CA TRP A 48 -3.50 4.83 -0.87
C TRP A 48 -2.57 3.63 -0.69
N LEU A 49 -1.41 3.67 -1.35
CA LEU A 49 -0.38 2.64 -1.28
C LEU A 49 0.98 3.31 -1.11
N GLY A 50 1.63 3.05 0.02
CA GLY A 50 2.93 3.64 0.32
C GLY A 50 3.68 2.84 1.37
N TYR A 51 4.77 3.40 1.85
CA TYR A 51 5.58 2.75 2.90
C TYR A 51 5.03 3.07 4.29
N ARG A 52 5.35 2.21 5.27
CA ARG A 52 4.93 2.41 6.67
C ARG A 52 5.36 3.76 7.26
N HIS A 53 6.54 4.26 6.91
CA HIS A 53 7.00 5.58 7.37
C HIS A 53 6.20 6.75 6.75
N GLN A 54 5.71 6.59 5.50
CA GLN A 54 4.85 7.59 4.86
C GLN A 54 3.45 7.58 5.49
N ALA A 55 2.93 6.40 5.84
CA ALA A 55 1.69 6.26 6.60
C ALA A 55 1.77 6.97 7.96
N GLU A 56 2.87 6.80 8.69
CA GLU A 56 3.08 7.50 9.96
C GLU A 56 3.15 9.02 9.78
N THR A 57 3.77 9.50 8.69
CA THR A 57 3.78 10.94 8.36
C THR A 57 2.36 11.48 8.12
N LEU A 58 1.47 10.72 7.47
CA LEU A 58 0.08 11.11 7.28
C LEU A 58 -0.67 11.17 8.61
N ARG A 59 -0.49 10.17 9.47
CA ARG A 59 -1.06 10.15 10.82
C ARG A 59 -0.61 11.36 11.65
N GLN A 60 0.68 11.68 11.64
CA GLN A 60 1.21 12.85 12.33
C GLN A 60 0.60 14.16 11.81
N ARG A 61 0.41 14.28 10.49
CA ARG A 61 -0.24 15.45 9.89
C ARG A 61 -1.70 15.58 10.30
N ALA A 62 -2.44 14.48 10.36
CA ALA A 62 -3.81 14.48 10.87
C ALA A 62 -3.86 14.91 12.34
N ALA A 63 -2.97 14.35 13.18
CA ALA A 63 -2.86 14.74 14.58
C ALA A 63 -2.53 16.24 14.77
N ILE A 64 -1.63 16.80 13.96
CA ILE A 64 -1.30 18.24 13.98
C ILE A 64 -2.51 19.11 13.59
N ARG A 65 -3.36 18.62 12.69
CA ARG A 65 -4.61 19.32 12.28
C ARG A 65 -5.75 19.15 13.28
N GLY A 66 -5.63 18.20 14.22
CA GLY A 66 -6.72 17.81 15.10
C GLY A 66 -7.77 16.93 14.42
N ASP A 67 -7.45 16.36 13.25
CA ASP A 67 -8.31 15.44 12.53
C ASP A 67 -8.28 14.05 13.18
N ASP A 68 -9.42 13.36 13.17
CA ASP A 68 -9.44 11.95 13.57
C ASP A 68 -8.68 11.08 12.55
N TRP A 69 -8.01 10.05 13.04
CA TRP A 69 -7.22 9.14 12.22
C TRP A 69 -7.58 7.68 12.54
N PRO A 70 -8.64 7.15 11.91
CA PRO A 70 -9.12 5.79 12.17
C PRO A 70 -8.28 4.70 11.47
N PHE A 71 -7.32 5.08 10.61
CA PHE A 71 -6.65 4.13 9.73
C PHE A 71 -5.50 3.36 10.38
N GLN A 72 -5.45 2.07 10.11
CA GLN A 72 -4.35 1.17 10.45
C GLN A 72 -3.61 0.70 9.18
N PRO A 73 -2.27 0.62 9.21
CA PRO A 73 -1.50 0.10 8.09
C PRO A 73 -1.69 -1.41 7.97
N VAL A 74 -2.07 -1.86 6.78
CA VAL A 74 -2.20 -3.27 6.43
C VAL A 74 -1.33 -3.58 5.22
N HIS A 75 -0.62 -4.71 5.25
CA HIS A 75 0.20 -5.16 4.14
C HIS A 75 -0.64 -5.31 2.86
N ARG A 76 -0.13 -4.86 1.71
CA ARG A 76 -0.90 -4.86 0.45
C ARG A 76 -1.44 -6.25 0.08
N ASP A 77 -0.62 -7.28 0.33
CA ASP A 77 -0.94 -8.68 -0.01
C ASP A 77 -2.14 -9.23 0.79
N MET A 78 -2.58 -8.57 1.86
CA MET A 78 -3.81 -8.95 2.59
C MET A 78 -5.09 -8.49 1.91
N LEU A 79 -5.00 -7.56 0.95
CA LEU A 79 -6.16 -6.91 0.31
C LEU A 79 -6.17 -7.08 -1.22
N GLU A 80 -5.02 -7.37 -1.82
CA GLU A 80 -4.96 -7.72 -3.22
C GLU A 80 -5.43 -9.17 -3.38
N PRO A 81 -6.40 -9.46 -4.25
CA PRO A 81 -6.71 -10.84 -4.57
C PRO A 81 -5.41 -11.49 -5.07
N VAL A 82 -5.06 -12.64 -4.49
CA VAL A 82 -4.00 -13.48 -5.04
C VAL A 82 -4.35 -13.66 -6.51
N ARG A 83 -3.52 -13.15 -7.42
CA ARG A 83 -3.63 -13.48 -8.84
C ARG A 83 -3.22 -14.95 -8.95
N GLU A 84 -4.17 -15.85 -8.66
CA GLU A 84 -4.04 -17.25 -9.01
C GLU A 84 -3.99 -17.33 -10.54
N GLY A 85 -2.81 -17.67 -11.06
CA GLY A 85 -2.59 -18.28 -12.37
C GLY A 85 -3.22 -17.60 -13.59
N GLU A 86 -2.48 -16.69 -14.22
CA GLU A 86 -2.55 -16.59 -15.68
C GLU A 86 -1.58 -17.64 -16.23
N ASN A 87 -2.10 -18.85 -16.43
CA ASN A 87 -1.46 -19.92 -17.19
C ASN A 87 -2.28 -20.06 -18.48
N ASP A 88 -1.71 -19.63 -19.60
CA ASP A 88 -2.00 -20.14 -20.94
C ASP A 88 -0.72 -20.09 -21.78
#